data_AF-A0A6L5EQK6-F1
#
_entry.id   AF-A0A6L5EQK6-F1
#
_cell.length_a   1.000
_cell.length_b   1.000
_cell.length_c   1.000
_cell.angle_alpha   90.00
_cell.angle_beta   90.00
_cell.angle_gamma   90.00
#
_symmetry.space_group_name_H-M   'P 1'
#
loop_
_entity.id
_entity.type
_entity.pdbx_description
1 polymer ?
#
loop_
_entity_poly.entity_id
_entity_poly.type
_entity_poly.pdbx_seq_one_letter_code
_entity_poly.pdbx_strand_id
1 'polypeptide(L)'
;MTARSRPAASGTSGPARPAALSDGVSHAGIVAAVGVAVVAAVSQSAGSVVGIVTGADPAFRSWPLLVLLAALPAALAVGLLLRGKPGIAAGVLAGAGVVAAGGVIADVQFAIDATRMARPELLLPEREAAPEWAGLGPLLAGKALLVVAGVMALRASRSLPDDTSGREQVRQPLALLAAAAGLLLAIGGLIAPYISNDPLLLDTSALDGPPPVLTGAALLVLAVPAAAALGVAGGAGGFANGLLGGLALGGLTIALPPLVAAWRLPFLHVTAGPIVVIVGAACLALLATLPGDRLAALLLRRDDGLALPRLRVLYAIAGGLAIASGVCAFAGAMTPLVIGPGGERVSSPAQWLLYPLGLGLGLLGVVAFLPAVAARLRPVFSVAWSAVLLAGGQVLTVPIAAEELPIRTEQGAAGWWTFGAIVFALLLAVCSLVAGVVEREETGRLPAVADADDSGGSGGALIGGGAALAAALSLGAFLLPVARTPSYATTALTEQVDLAYGGVLLTTLAVLGVLLLVPRSGKEPAIALLAAVTGVVVIRLLEWYAVGRRYEAAFAPGALFAMAAVVVLVALVVMVAARGRSAER
;
A
#
# COMPACT_ATOMS: atom_id res chain seq x y z
N MET A 1 19.38 -42.08 49.64
CA MET A 1 20.03 -40.86 50.17
C MET A 1 21.34 -40.65 49.42
N THR A 2 21.33 -39.84 48.37
CA THR A 2 22.52 -39.40 47.62
C THR A 2 22.16 -38.05 46.97
N ALA A 3 22.53 -36.96 47.64
CA ALA A 3 22.28 -35.60 47.19
C ALA A 3 23.31 -35.20 46.13
N ARG A 4 22.84 -34.83 44.92
CA ARG A 4 23.65 -34.17 43.90
C ARG A 4 23.54 -32.66 44.09
N SER A 5 24.64 -32.04 44.49
CA SER A 5 24.85 -30.59 44.48
C SER A 5 25.03 -30.10 43.04
N ARG A 6 24.13 -29.22 42.57
CA ARG A 6 24.34 -28.42 41.35
C ARG A 6 25.32 -27.28 41.66
N PRO A 7 26.33 -27.00 40.80
CA PRO A 7 27.15 -25.81 40.95
C PRO A 7 26.36 -24.56 40.54
N ALA A 8 26.53 -23.49 41.32
CA ALA A 8 26.00 -22.17 41.05
C ALA A 8 26.64 -21.60 39.79
N ALA A 9 25.81 -21.20 38.82
CA ALA A 9 26.25 -20.41 37.68
C ALA A 9 26.62 -19.01 38.17
N SER A 10 27.90 -18.67 38.09
CA SER A 10 28.41 -17.32 38.27
C SER A 10 27.85 -16.41 37.17
N GLY A 11 26.98 -15.49 37.57
CA GLY A 11 26.49 -14.42 36.71
C GLY A 11 27.62 -13.50 36.31
N THR A 12 28.05 -13.57 35.05
CA THR A 12 28.89 -12.57 34.42
C THR A 12 28.03 -11.34 34.12
N SER A 13 28.05 -10.36 35.02
CA SER A 13 27.57 -9.02 34.76
C SER A 13 28.45 -8.37 33.69
N GLY A 14 28.03 -8.47 32.43
CA GLY A 14 28.61 -7.66 31.35
C GLY A 14 28.44 -6.17 31.64
N PRO A 15 29.34 -5.29 31.18
CA PRO A 15 29.29 -3.86 31.48
C PRO A 15 27.99 -3.26 30.97
N ALA A 16 27.20 -2.69 31.89
CA ALA A 16 26.02 -1.91 31.57
C ALA A 16 26.41 -0.76 30.65
N ARG A 17 26.01 -0.85 29.38
CA ARG A 17 26.14 0.23 28.41
C ARG A 17 25.38 1.45 28.97
N PRO A 18 25.96 2.66 29.01
CA PRO A 18 25.33 3.79 29.68
C PRO A 18 24.06 4.23 28.94
N ALA A 19 22.89 3.85 29.48
CA ALA A 19 21.56 4.19 28.96
C ALA A 19 21.34 5.71 28.81
N ALA A 20 22.02 6.52 29.62
CA ALA A 20 21.92 7.98 29.57
C ALA A 20 22.43 8.62 28.25
N LEU A 21 23.37 7.97 27.55
CA LEU A 21 23.88 8.49 26.28
C LEU A 21 22.95 8.16 25.09
N SER A 22 22.20 7.05 25.15
CA SER A 22 21.21 6.70 24.11
C SER A 22 19.95 7.57 24.16
N ASP A 23 19.53 7.98 25.36
CA ASP A 23 18.32 8.81 25.54
C ASP A 23 18.49 10.24 25.02
N GLY A 24 19.70 10.81 25.13
CA GLY A 24 19.99 12.15 24.59
C GLY A 24 19.98 12.21 23.06
N VAL A 25 20.49 11.16 22.40
CA VAL A 25 20.58 11.09 20.92
C VAL A 25 19.19 10.88 20.30
N SER A 26 18.33 10.08 20.93
CA SER A 26 16.97 9.82 20.44
C SER A 26 16.08 11.06 20.51
N HIS A 27 16.16 11.81 21.62
CA HIS A 27 15.42 13.06 21.80
C HIS A 27 15.87 14.14 20.80
N ALA A 28 17.18 14.33 20.64
CA ALA A 28 17.73 15.29 19.67
C ALA A 28 17.29 14.98 18.23
N GLY A 29 17.22 13.70 17.85
CA GLY A 29 16.72 13.27 16.55
C GLY A 29 15.25 13.65 16.30
N ILE A 30 14.40 13.53 17.33
CA ILE A 30 12.98 13.91 17.23
C ILE A 30 12.83 15.43 17.18
N VAL A 31 13.61 16.19 17.96
CA VAL A 31 13.64 17.66 17.88
C VAL A 31 14.04 18.12 16.48
N ALA A 32 15.07 17.50 15.89
CA ALA A 32 15.49 17.80 14.52
C ALA A 32 14.37 17.49 13.51
N ALA A 33 13.69 16.35 13.63
CA ALA A 33 12.57 15.99 12.77
C ALA A 33 11.41 17.00 12.89
N VAL A 34 11.10 17.47 14.10
CA VAL A 34 10.10 18.53 14.33
C VAL A 34 10.55 19.85 13.70
N GLY A 35 11.82 20.23 13.83
CA GLY A 35 12.38 21.41 13.17
C GLY A 35 12.20 21.36 11.65
N VAL A 36 12.53 20.22 11.02
CA VAL A 36 12.30 20.01 9.58
C VAL A 36 10.81 20.08 9.22
N ALA A 37 9.92 19.54 10.06
CA ALA A 37 8.48 19.62 9.85
C ALA A 37 7.94 21.07 9.94
N VAL A 38 8.51 21.92 10.80
CA VAL A 38 8.15 23.34 10.87
C VAL A 38 8.58 24.06 9.58
N VAL A 39 9.81 23.80 9.10
CA VAL A 39 10.28 24.35 7.81
C VAL A 39 9.39 23.86 6.66
N ALA A 40 9.01 22.58 6.68
CA ALA A 40 8.06 22.01 5.72
C ALA A 40 6.73 22.77 5.71
N ALA A 41 6.13 22.99 6.89
CA ALA A 41 4.87 23.71 7.03
C ALA A 41 4.96 25.16 6.53
N VAL A 42 6.05 25.87 6.84
CA VAL A 42 6.29 27.24 6.37
C VAL A 42 6.43 27.26 4.84
N SER A 43 7.19 26.33 4.28
CA SER A 43 7.40 26.21 2.83
C SER A 43 6.09 25.91 2.08
N GLN A 44 5.30 24.95 2.56
CA GLN A 44 3.97 24.66 1.97
C GLN A 44 3.02 25.85 2.08
N SER A 45 3.01 26.52 3.23
CA SER A 45 2.20 27.71 3.47
C SER A 45 2.57 28.85 2.51
N ALA A 46 3.87 29.11 2.33
CA ALA A 46 4.36 30.09 1.37
C ALA A 46 3.91 29.76 -0.06
N GLY A 47 4.02 28.49 -0.47
CA GLY A 47 3.55 28.04 -1.78
C GLY A 47 2.07 28.28 -2.01
N SER A 48 1.23 28.03 -1.00
CA SER A 48 -0.22 28.27 -1.07
C SER A 48 -0.62 29.75 -1.11
N VAL A 49 0.25 30.67 -0.65
CA VAL A 49 -0.02 32.11 -0.61
C VAL A 49 0.49 32.83 -1.85
N VAL A 50 1.67 32.43 -2.36
CA VAL A 50 2.30 33.05 -3.54
C VAL A 50 1.55 32.71 -4.83
N GLY A 51 0.89 31.56 -4.87
CA GLY A 51 0.23 31.04 -6.08
C GLY A 51 1.16 30.12 -6.86
N ILE A 52 0.62 29.00 -7.34
CA ILE A 52 1.41 27.91 -7.94
C ILE A 52 1.43 27.93 -9.47
N VAL A 53 0.59 28.78 -10.08
CA VAL A 53 0.35 28.83 -11.52
C VAL A 53 0.20 30.29 -11.93
N THR A 54 0.68 30.64 -13.12
CA THR A 54 0.40 31.92 -13.78
C THR A 54 -0.76 31.79 -14.75
N GLY A 55 -1.59 32.84 -14.83
CA GLY A 55 -2.73 32.87 -15.75
C GLY A 55 -3.99 32.15 -15.27
N ALA A 56 -4.00 31.66 -14.02
CA ALA A 56 -5.17 31.10 -13.35
C ALA A 56 -5.16 31.46 -11.86
N ASP A 57 -6.33 31.81 -11.32
CA ASP A 57 -6.53 32.08 -9.91
C ASP A 57 -7.22 30.89 -9.22
N PRO A 58 -7.05 30.71 -7.90
CA PRO A 58 -7.85 29.77 -7.13
C PRO A 58 -9.35 30.09 -7.23
N ALA A 59 -10.21 29.08 -7.36
CA ALA A 59 -11.66 29.26 -7.50
C ALA A 59 -12.30 29.94 -6.27
N PHE A 60 -11.64 29.87 -5.11
CA PHE A 60 -12.01 30.56 -3.88
C PHE A 60 -10.75 30.88 -3.06
N ARG A 61 -10.91 31.74 -2.04
CA ARG A 61 -9.82 32.12 -1.12
C ARG A 61 -9.44 30.96 -0.18
N SER A 62 -8.76 29.96 -0.74
CA SER A 62 -8.39 28.68 -0.13
C SER A 62 -7.15 28.73 0.76
N TRP A 63 -6.27 29.73 0.57
CA TRP A 63 -4.99 29.81 1.26
C TRP A 63 -5.10 29.70 2.80
N PRO A 64 -6.11 30.24 3.52
CA PRO A 64 -6.17 30.07 4.97
C PRO A 64 -6.37 28.61 5.37
N LEU A 65 -7.17 27.86 4.60
CA LEU A 65 -7.39 26.44 4.81
C LEU A 65 -6.11 25.64 4.53
N LEU A 66 -5.41 25.95 3.44
CA LEU A 66 -4.18 25.27 3.06
C LEU A 66 -3.04 25.52 4.06
N VAL A 67 -2.89 26.77 4.54
CA VAL A 67 -1.94 27.12 5.60
C VAL A 67 -2.28 26.37 6.89
N LEU A 68 -3.55 26.32 7.28
CA LEU A 68 -3.99 25.58 8.46
C LEU A 68 -3.64 24.09 8.34
N LEU A 69 -3.96 23.48 7.20
CA LEU A 69 -3.69 22.07 6.91
C LEU A 69 -2.19 21.75 6.89
N ALA A 70 -1.37 22.62 6.29
CA ALA A 70 0.09 22.48 6.26
C ALA A 70 0.71 22.61 7.66
N ALA A 71 0.21 23.52 8.49
CA ALA A 71 0.73 23.75 9.83
C ALA A 71 0.34 22.66 10.84
N LEU A 72 -0.77 21.96 10.62
CA LEU A 72 -1.40 21.11 11.63
C LEU A 72 -0.51 19.94 12.12
N PRO A 73 0.17 19.16 11.26
CA PRO A 73 1.08 18.10 11.71
C PRO A 73 2.27 18.64 12.53
N ALA A 74 2.87 19.76 12.09
CA ALA A 74 3.99 20.39 12.77
C ALA A 74 3.58 20.98 14.12
N ALA A 75 2.46 21.70 14.18
CA ALA A 75 1.93 22.29 15.41
C ALA A 75 1.59 21.21 16.46
N LEU A 76 0.97 20.10 16.04
CA LEU A 76 0.70 18.98 16.93
C LEU A 76 1.97 18.30 17.41
N ALA A 77 2.96 18.09 16.54
CA ALA A 77 4.24 17.50 16.93
C ALA A 77 5.01 18.39 17.92
N VAL A 78 5.05 19.71 17.70
CA VAL A 78 5.62 20.69 18.64
C VAL A 78 4.89 20.64 19.97
N GLY A 79 3.55 20.71 19.98
CA GLY A 79 2.75 20.66 21.20
C GLY A 79 2.93 19.36 22.00
N LEU A 80 3.07 18.23 21.32
CA LEU A 80 3.33 16.93 21.95
C LEU A 80 4.76 16.84 22.51
N LEU A 81 5.74 17.39 21.80
CA LEU A 81 7.12 17.47 22.27
C LEU A 81 7.23 18.34 23.53
N LEU A 82 6.58 19.51 23.54
CA LEU A 82 6.50 20.39 24.72
C LEU A 82 5.79 19.74 25.91
N ARG A 83 4.86 18.81 25.66
CA ARG A 83 4.18 18.01 26.69
C ARG A 83 4.97 16.78 27.13
N GLY A 84 6.22 16.62 26.70
CA GLY A 84 7.06 15.48 27.04
C GLY A 84 6.60 14.16 26.42
N LYS A 85 5.90 14.20 25.28
CA LYS A 85 5.41 13.02 24.55
C LYS A 85 6.13 12.84 23.19
N PRO A 86 7.47 12.65 23.17
CA PRO A 86 8.25 12.61 21.94
C PRO A 86 7.89 11.42 21.04
N GLY A 87 7.50 10.27 21.61
CA GLY A 87 7.05 9.11 20.83
C GLY A 87 5.79 9.40 20.00
N ILE A 88 4.80 10.08 20.59
CA ILE A 88 3.58 10.48 19.87
C ILE A 88 3.91 11.53 18.81
N ALA A 89 4.75 12.52 19.13
CA ALA A 89 5.19 13.53 18.17
C ALA A 89 5.87 12.88 16.94
N ALA A 90 6.78 11.94 17.18
CA ALA A 90 7.45 11.20 16.12
C ALA A 90 6.47 10.38 15.26
N GLY A 91 5.48 9.75 15.90
CA GLY A 91 4.39 9.05 15.22
C GLY A 91 3.61 9.98 14.29
N VAL A 92 3.18 11.15 14.79
CA VAL A 92 2.39 12.12 13.99
C VAL A 92 3.13 12.53 12.72
N LEU A 93 4.43 12.83 12.84
CA LEU A 93 5.25 13.20 11.68
C LEU A 93 5.45 12.04 10.71
N ALA A 94 5.67 10.81 11.22
CA ALA A 94 5.80 9.63 10.38
C ALA A 94 4.51 9.34 9.60
N GLY A 95 3.34 9.40 10.25
CA GLY A 95 2.04 9.21 9.61
C GLY A 95 1.73 10.30 8.56
N ALA A 96 1.94 11.58 8.90
CA ALA A 96 1.72 12.68 7.96
C ALA A 96 2.69 12.60 6.77
N GLY A 97 3.95 12.21 7.01
CA GLY A 97 4.96 12.00 5.98
C GLY A 97 4.59 10.92 4.97
N VAL A 98 3.93 9.84 5.41
CA VAL A 98 3.44 8.78 4.50
C VAL A 98 2.42 9.32 3.51
N VAL A 99 1.46 10.13 3.97
CA VAL A 99 0.45 10.73 3.08
C VAL A 99 1.08 11.80 2.17
N ALA A 100 2.03 12.57 2.70
CA ALA A 100 2.77 13.57 1.92
C ALA A 100 3.61 12.94 0.79
N ALA A 101 4.08 11.69 0.94
CA ALA A 101 4.82 11.00 -0.11
C ALA A 101 3.97 10.74 -1.37
N GLY A 102 2.70 10.34 -1.20
CA GLY A 102 1.77 10.24 -2.33
C GLY A 102 1.41 11.63 -2.88
N GLY A 103 1.17 12.58 -1.99
CA GLY A 103 0.80 13.94 -2.36
C GLY A 103 1.89 14.74 -3.07
N VAL A 104 3.18 14.48 -2.85
CA VAL A 104 4.27 15.16 -3.57
C VAL A 104 4.40 14.63 -4.99
N ILE A 105 4.26 13.31 -5.19
CA ILE A 105 4.31 12.69 -6.51
C ILE A 105 3.13 13.18 -7.36
N ALA A 106 1.93 13.24 -6.78
CA ALA A 106 0.75 13.77 -7.46
C ALA A 106 0.94 15.24 -7.86
N ASP A 107 1.48 16.08 -6.96
CA ASP A 107 1.67 17.50 -7.22
C ASP A 107 2.77 17.81 -8.25
N VAL A 108 3.69 16.87 -8.56
CA VAL A 108 4.63 17.04 -9.69
C VAL A 108 3.88 17.28 -11.00
N GLN A 109 2.63 16.82 -11.10
CA GLN A 109 1.77 17.10 -12.25
C GLN A 109 1.61 18.60 -12.52
N PHE A 110 1.61 19.48 -11.51
CA PHE A 110 1.55 20.94 -11.74
C PHE A 110 2.75 21.47 -12.52
N ALA A 111 3.92 20.83 -12.43
CA ALA A 111 5.11 21.20 -13.19
C ALA A 111 5.05 20.71 -14.65
N ILE A 112 4.25 19.67 -14.91
CA ILE A 112 4.12 19.04 -16.24
C ILE A 112 2.98 19.70 -17.01
N ASP A 113 1.78 19.67 -16.43
CA ASP A 113 0.56 20.24 -17.00
C ASP A 113 -0.45 20.48 -15.87
N ALA A 114 -0.56 21.75 -15.47
CA ALA A 114 -1.43 22.19 -14.38
C ALA A 114 -2.92 22.11 -14.75
N THR A 115 -3.28 22.16 -16.05
CA THR A 115 -4.68 22.15 -16.49
C THR A 115 -5.38 20.82 -16.23
N ARG A 116 -4.61 19.73 -16.08
CA ARG A 116 -5.11 18.37 -15.77
C ARG A 116 -5.29 18.10 -14.28
N MET A 117 -5.06 19.08 -13.41
CA MET A 117 -5.21 18.91 -11.97
C MET A 117 -6.61 19.33 -11.50
N ALA A 118 -7.37 18.38 -10.95
CA ALA A 118 -8.68 18.61 -10.33
C ALA A 118 -8.54 19.23 -8.91
N ARG A 119 -7.99 20.45 -8.83
CA ARG A 119 -7.66 21.14 -7.57
C ARG A 119 -8.18 22.60 -7.58
N PRO A 120 -9.51 22.81 -7.49
CA PRO A 120 -10.13 24.14 -7.52
C PRO A 120 -9.64 25.07 -6.40
N GLU A 121 -9.13 24.50 -5.30
CA GLU A 121 -8.48 25.24 -4.23
C GLU A 121 -7.13 25.85 -4.64
N LEU A 122 -6.51 25.43 -5.73
CA LEU A 122 -5.21 25.92 -6.18
C LEU A 122 -5.27 26.62 -7.54
N LEU A 123 -6.16 26.19 -8.43
CA LEU A 123 -6.39 26.83 -9.73
C LEU A 123 -7.79 26.54 -10.26
N LEU A 124 -8.35 27.51 -11.00
CA LEU A 124 -9.49 27.35 -11.90
C LEU A 124 -9.02 27.68 -13.32
N PRO A 125 -8.98 26.72 -14.27
CA PRO A 125 -8.45 26.98 -15.60
C PRO A 125 -9.40 27.88 -16.41
N GLU A 126 -9.06 29.15 -16.58
CA GLU A 126 -9.74 30.03 -17.56
C GLU A 126 -8.97 30.13 -18.89
N ARG A 127 -7.66 29.84 -18.85
CA ARG A 127 -6.71 29.84 -19.97
C ARG A 127 -5.65 28.77 -19.73
N GLU A 128 -4.76 28.59 -20.70
CA GLU A 128 -3.57 27.75 -20.54
C GLU A 128 -2.75 28.23 -19.33
N ALA A 129 -2.53 27.31 -18.40
CA ALA A 129 -1.93 27.55 -17.10
C ALA A 129 -0.46 27.11 -17.11
N ALA A 130 0.46 28.05 -16.90
CA ALA A 130 1.90 27.75 -16.82
C ALA A 130 2.37 27.68 -15.35
N PRO A 131 3.32 26.80 -15.00
CA PRO A 131 3.79 26.65 -13.63
C PRO A 131 4.46 27.94 -13.13
N GLU A 132 4.06 28.40 -11.94
CA GLU A 132 4.70 29.51 -11.22
C GLU A 132 5.64 28.94 -10.16
N TRP A 133 6.93 28.86 -10.49
CA TRP A 133 7.93 28.22 -9.64
C TRP A 133 8.10 28.93 -8.28
N ALA A 134 7.76 30.22 -8.17
CA ALA A 134 7.83 30.94 -6.91
C ALA A 134 6.89 30.36 -5.83
N GLY A 135 5.73 29.82 -6.21
CA GLY A 135 4.83 29.11 -5.28
C GLY A 135 4.91 27.59 -5.39
N LEU A 136 5.07 27.04 -6.60
CA LEU A 136 5.15 25.59 -6.81
C LEU A 136 6.40 24.98 -6.15
N GLY A 137 7.54 25.67 -6.25
CA GLY A 137 8.80 25.22 -5.64
C GLY A 137 8.67 25.02 -4.12
N PRO A 138 8.24 26.05 -3.36
CA PRO A 138 8.00 25.92 -1.92
C PRO A 138 6.95 24.88 -1.54
N LEU A 139 5.89 24.70 -2.35
CA LEU A 139 4.87 23.66 -2.12
C LEU A 139 5.48 22.25 -2.20
N LEU A 140 6.18 21.95 -3.30
CA LEU A 140 6.83 20.64 -3.53
C LEU A 140 7.94 20.39 -2.51
N ALA A 141 8.81 21.38 -2.27
CA ALA A 141 9.87 21.30 -1.28
C ALA A 141 9.29 21.06 0.13
N GLY A 142 8.21 21.74 0.47
CA GLY A 142 7.54 21.57 1.75
C GLY A 142 6.94 20.17 1.93
N LYS A 143 6.32 19.57 0.90
CA LYS A 143 5.85 18.18 0.98
C LYS A 143 7.01 17.19 1.08
N ALA A 144 8.08 17.39 0.31
CA ALA A 144 9.28 16.56 0.37
C ALA A 144 9.96 16.63 1.75
N LEU A 145 10.08 17.82 2.34
CA LEU A 145 10.61 18.01 3.69
C LEU A 145 9.74 17.32 4.75
N LEU A 146 8.41 17.28 4.58
CA LEU A 146 7.54 16.53 5.49
C LEU A 146 7.77 15.02 5.40
N VAL A 147 8.03 14.48 4.21
CA VAL A 147 8.45 13.09 4.03
C VAL A 147 9.77 12.82 4.76
N VAL A 148 10.76 13.70 4.58
CA VAL A 148 12.07 13.60 5.26
C VAL A 148 11.90 13.65 6.78
N ALA A 149 11.10 14.59 7.30
CA ALA A 149 10.78 14.69 8.72
C ALA A 149 10.14 13.41 9.25
N GLY A 150 9.20 12.81 8.51
CA GLY A 150 8.58 11.54 8.86
C GLY A 150 9.58 10.38 8.94
N VAL A 151 10.51 10.28 7.97
CA VAL A 151 11.57 9.26 7.97
C VAL A 151 12.55 9.47 9.13
N MET A 152 12.96 10.71 9.41
CA MET A 152 13.81 11.05 10.55
C MET A 152 13.14 10.69 11.88
N ALA A 153 11.86 11.06 12.03
CA ALA A 153 11.07 10.75 13.21
C ALA A 153 10.92 9.24 13.43
N LEU A 154 10.65 8.47 12.37
CA LEU A 154 10.59 7.01 12.41
C LEU A 154 11.92 6.36 12.79
N ARG A 155 13.05 6.92 12.35
CA ARG A 155 14.38 6.41 12.72
C ARG A 155 14.70 6.70 14.17
N ALA A 156 14.43 7.92 14.63
CA ALA A 156 14.68 8.34 16.00
C ALA A 156 13.78 7.59 17.00
N SER A 157 12.53 7.26 16.61
CA SER A 157 11.59 6.56 17.50
C SER A 157 12.00 5.13 17.83
N ARG A 158 12.80 4.47 16.98
CA ARG A 158 13.32 3.10 17.25
C ARG A 158 14.23 3.00 18.47
N SER A 159 14.73 4.14 18.94
CA SER A 159 15.59 4.23 20.12
C SER A 159 14.85 4.67 21.38
N LEU A 160 13.54 4.94 21.29
CA LEU A 160 12.74 5.23 22.47
C LEU A 160 12.44 3.93 23.24
N PRO A 161 12.36 3.99 24.58
CA PRO A 161 11.89 2.87 25.38
C PRO A 161 10.48 2.44 24.95
N ASP A 162 10.25 1.13 24.92
CA ASP A 162 8.91 0.58 24.68
C ASP A 162 8.01 0.88 25.88
N ASP A 163 7.24 1.95 25.77
CA ASP A 163 6.12 2.22 26.66
C ASP A 163 4.92 1.40 26.16
N THR A 164 4.96 0.09 26.42
CA THR A 164 3.90 -0.86 26.07
C THR A 164 2.69 -0.67 27.00
N SER A 165 1.99 0.44 26.78
CA SER A 165 0.75 0.76 27.47
C SER A 165 -0.36 -0.25 27.12
N GLY A 166 -0.48 -1.37 27.86
CA GLY A 166 -1.68 -2.24 27.95
C GLY A 166 -2.27 -2.84 26.65
N ARG A 167 -1.69 -2.59 25.49
CA ARG A 167 -2.24 -2.94 24.16
C ARG A 167 -1.70 -4.21 23.58
N GLU A 168 -0.80 -4.89 24.28
CA GLU A 168 -0.12 -6.05 23.74
C GLU A 168 -1.08 -7.18 23.36
N GLN A 169 -2.15 -7.36 24.14
CA GLN A 169 -3.21 -8.33 23.88
C GLN A 169 -4.07 -7.98 22.66
N VAL A 170 -4.13 -6.70 22.28
CA VAL A 170 -5.01 -6.18 21.21
C VAL A 170 -4.23 -5.75 19.97
N ARG A 171 -2.90 -5.87 19.99
CA ARG A 171 -2.00 -5.33 18.95
C ARG A 171 -2.33 -5.84 17.55
N GLN A 172 -2.62 -7.13 17.42
CA GLN A 172 -2.93 -7.77 16.13
C GLN A 172 -4.29 -7.38 15.55
N PRO A 173 -5.42 -7.54 16.27
CA PRO A 173 -6.72 -7.09 15.75
C PRO A 173 -6.74 -5.57 15.52
N LEU A 174 -6.04 -4.80 16.35
CA LEU A 174 -5.89 -3.35 16.15
C LEU A 174 -5.11 -3.02 14.87
N ALA A 175 -4.03 -3.75 14.57
CA ALA A 175 -3.24 -3.53 13.36
C ALA A 175 -4.08 -3.77 12.09
N LEU A 176 -4.92 -4.80 12.10
CA LEU A 176 -5.83 -5.09 10.99
C LEU A 176 -6.96 -4.07 10.87
N LEU A 177 -7.54 -3.63 11.98
CA LEU A 177 -8.54 -2.57 11.97
C LEU A 177 -7.96 -1.24 11.48
N ALA A 178 -6.73 -0.93 11.91
CA ALA A 178 -5.98 0.23 11.45
C ALA A 178 -5.64 0.14 9.95
N ALA A 179 -5.26 -1.04 9.47
CA ALA A 179 -5.06 -1.30 8.05
C ALA A 179 -6.36 -1.11 7.25
N ALA A 180 -7.50 -1.63 7.75
CA ALA A 180 -8.79 -1.46 7.10
C ALA A 180 -9.23 0.00 7.06
N ALA A 181 -9.06 0.75 8.15
CA ALA A 181 -9.34 2.18 8.19
C ALA A 181 -8.41 2.99 7.26
N GLY A 182 -7.13 2.63 7.21
CA GLY A 182 -6.16 3.23 6.29
C GLY A 182 -6.44 2.91 4.82
N LEU A 183 -6.90 1.69 4.53
CA LEU A 183 -7.29 1.29 3.18
C LEU A 183 -8.56 2.03 2.76
N LEU A 184 -9.53 2.17 3.66
CA LEU A 184 -10.74 2.96 3.43
C LEU A 184 -10.39 4.42 3.12
N LEU A 185 -9.48 5.03 3.89
CA LEU A 185 -8.95 6.37 3.60
C LEU A 185 -8.34 6.44 2.20
N ALA A 186 -7.45 5.50 1.84
CA ALA A 186 -6.77 5.51 0.55
C ALA A 186 -7.72 5.28 -0.63
N ILE A 187 -8.70 4.37 -0.50
CA ILE A 187 -9.74 4.14 -1.51
C ILE A 187 -10.58 5.40 -1.74
N GLY A 188 -10.95 6.11 -0.66
CA GLY A 188 -11.66 7.38 -0.80
C GLY A 188 -10.87 8.41 -1.62
N GLY A 189 -9.54 8.39 -1.53
CA GLY A 189 -8.64 9.24 -2.32
C GLY A 189 -8.48 8.81 -3.79
N LEU A 190 -8.92 7.61 -4.17
CA LEU A 190 -8.96 7.18 -5.58
C LEU A 190 -10.21 7.67 -6.30
N ILE A 191 -11.31 7.81 -5.57
CA ILE A 191 -12.60 8.24 -6.10
C ILE A 191 -12.52 9.73 -6.47
N ALA A 192 -13.21 10.12 -7.55
CA ALA A 192 -13.34 11.51 -7.97
C ALA A 192 -13.67 12.43 -6.79
N PRO A 193 -12.98 13.58 -6.62
CA PRO A 193 -13.15 14.44 -5.46
C PRO A 193 -14.47 15.24 -5.45
N TYR A 194 -15.03 15.50 -6.63
CA TYR A 194 -16.29 16.21 -6.84
C TYR A 194 -16.84 15.86 -8.23
N ILE A 195 -18.09 16.23 -8.52
CA ILE A 195 -18.66 16.27 -9.87
C ILE A 195 -18.76 17.73 -10.30
N SER A 196 -18.36 18.04 -11.52
CA SER A 196 -18.37 19.41 -12.06
C SER A 196 -19.39 19.56 -13.18
N ASN A 197 -20.19 20.63 -13.12
CA ASN A 197 -21.01 21.07 -14.25
C ASN A 197 -20.26 22.02 -15.21
N ASP A 198 -19.02 22.40 -14.86
CA ASP A 198 -18.17 23.28 -15.66
C ASP A 198 -17.22 22.43 -16.53
N PRO A 199 -17.27 22.56 -17.88
CA PRO A 199 -16.41 21.79 -18.78
C PRO A 199 -14.92 22.14 -18.66
N LEU A 200 -14.55 23.27 -18.04
CA LEU A 200 -13.16 23.66 -17.84
C LEU A 200 -12.54 23.04 -16.58
N LEU A 201 -13.36 22.49 -15.68
CA LEU A 201 -12.91 21.86 -14.44
C LEU A 201 -13.17 20.36 -14.50
N LEU A 202 -12.11 19.60 -14.77
CA LEU A 202 -12.13 18.14 -14.80
C LEU A 202 -12.53 17.57 -13.44
N ASP A 203 -13.45 16.63 -13.45
CA ASP A 203 -13.92 15.83 -12.31
C ASP A 203 -13.29 14.42 -12.28
N THR A 204 -12.13 14.28 -12.93
CA THR A 204 -11.46 13.00 -13.11
C THR A 204 -11.07 12.36 -11.78
N SER A 205 -11.36 11.07 -11.65
CA SER A 205 -10.87 10.23 -10.58
C SER A 205 -9.34 10.17 -10.58
N ALA A 206 -8.71 9.76 -9.47
CA ALA A 206 -7.26 9.55 -9.49
C ALA A 206 -6.85 8.38 -10.39
N LEU A 207 -7.80 7.50 -10.73
CA LEU A 207 -7.61 6.34 -11.60
C LEU A 207 -7.52 6.70 -13.08
N ASP A 208 -8.24 7.76 -13.47
CA ASP A 208 -8.27 8.31 -14.82
C ASP A 208 -7.37 9.57 -14.93
N GLY A 209 -6.74 9.93 -13.81
CA GLY A 209 -5.85 11.08 -13.70
C GLY A 209 -4.51 10.86 -14.41
N PRO A 210 -3.74 11.94 -14.63
CA PRO A 210 -2.44 11.85 -15.27
C PRO A 210 -1.46 10.96 -14.48
N PRO A 211 -0.40 10.41 -15.12
CA PRO A 211 0.46 9.38 -14.53
C PRO A 211 1.05 9.69 -13.14
N PRO A 212 1.49 10.92 -12.84
CA PRO A 212 1.98 11.27 -11.50
C PRO A 212 0.88 11.19 -10.44
N VAL A 213 -0.35 11.57 -10.76
CA VAL A 213 -1.51 11.52 -9.85
C VAL A 213 -1.86 10.07 -9.54
N LEU A 214 -1.97 9.23 -10.58
CA LEU A 214 -2.23 7.81 -10.44
C LEU A 214 -1.13 7.10 -9.62
N THR A 215 0.14 7.44 -9.87
CA THR A 215 1.28 6.88 -9.14
C THR A 215 1.26 7.29 -7.67
N GLY A 216 0.99 8.57 -7.39
CA GLY A 216 0.82 9.07 -6.03
C GLY A 216 -0.33 8.38 -5.29
N ALA A 217 -1.47 8.19 -5.96
CA ALA A 217 -2.63 7.52 -5.37
C ALA A 217 -2.39 6.02 -5.15
N ALA A 218 -1.77 5.32 -6.11
CA ALA A 218 -1.35 3.93 -5.96
C ALA A 218 -0.36 3.75 -4.80
N LEU A 219 0.56 4.71 -4.62
CA LEU A 219 1.46 4.72 -3.46
C LEU A 219 0.67 4.85 -2.15
N LEU A 220 -0.35 5.72 -2.07
CA LEU A 220 -1.18 5.86 -0.87
C LEU A 220 -1.95 4.58 -0.53
N VAL A 221 -2.52 3.91 -1.54
CA VAL A 221 -3.26 2.64 -1.39
C VAL A 221 -2.41 1.55 -0.74
N LEU A 222 -1.10 1.52 -1.01
CA LEU A 222 -0.18 0.61 -0.33
C LEU A 222 0.34 1.17 0.99
N ALA A 223 0.85 2.40 0.97
CA ALA A 223 1.65 2.95 2.05
C ALA A 223 0.81 3.29 3.29
N VAL A 224 -0.40 3.82 3.13
CA VAL A 224 -1.27 4.21 4.25
C VAL A 224 -1.70 3.00 5.09
N PRO A 225 -2.33 1.94 4.52
CA PRO A 225 -2.72 0.80 5.33
C PRO A 225 -1.52 0.02 5.86
N ALA A 226 -0.42 -0.09 5.10
CA ALA A 226 0.80 -0.71 5.57
C ALA A 226 1.42 0.06 6.75
N ALA A 227 1.51 1.39 6.66
CA ALA A 227 2.02 2.22 7.76
C ALA A 227 1.14 2.09 9.00
N ALA A 228 -0.19 2.12 8.84
CA ALA A 228 -1.14 1.96 9.94
C ALA A 228 -0.95 0.60 10.65
N ALA A 229 -0.91 -0.49 9.89
CA ALA A 229 -0.73 -1.84 10.45
C ALA A 229 0.65 -2.01 11.08
N LEU A 230 1.73 -1.65 10.38
CA LEU A 230 3.09 -1.85 10.84
C LEU A 230 3.44 -0.94 12.02
N GLY A 231 2.91 0.28 12.06
CA GLY A 231 3.10 1.18 13.20
C GLY A 231 2.44 0.64 14.47
N VAL A 232 1.26 0.03 14.36
CA VAL A 232 0.60 -0.66 15.48
C VAL A 232 1.31 -1.97 15.83
N ALA A 233 1.69 -2.75 14.82
CA ALA A 233 2.30 -4.06 14.98
C ALA A 233 3.77 -4.02 15.38
N GLY A 234 4.45 -2.87 15.30
CA GLY A 234 5.89 -2.75 15.52
C GLY A 234 6.32 -1.62 16.47
N GLY A 235 5.44 -0.68 16.84
CA GLY A 235 5.82 0.52 17.61
C GLY A 235 5.38 0.53 19.08
N ALA A 236 6.14 1.26 19.91
CA ALA A 236 5.74 1.65 21.26
C ALA A 236 4.36 2.34 21.25
N GLY A 237 3.56 2.16 22.31
CA GLY A 237 2.15 2.55 22.33
C GLY A 237 1.89 4.03 21.97
N GLY A 238 2.78 4.92 22.39
CA GLY A 238 2.77 6.34 22.02
C GLY A 238 3.03 6.60 20.54
N PHE A 239 4.03 5.93 19.94
CA PHE A 239 4.35 6.09 18.53
C PHE A 239 3.20 5.61 17.63
N ALA A 240 2.59 4.47 17.94
CA ALA A 240 1.45 3.95 17.19
C ALA A 240 0.27 4.93 17.19
N ASN A 241 -0.07 5.51 18.35
CA ASN A 241 -1.09 6.56 18.46
C ASN A 241 -0.77 7.78 17.61
N GLY A 242 0.47 8.25 17.72
CA GLY A 242 0.93 9.37 16.90
C GLY A 242 0.79 9.06 15.43
N LEU A 243 1.20 7.88 14.98
CA LEU A 243 1.18 7.49 13.57
C LEU A 243 -0.23 7.39 13.01
N LEU A 244 -1.16 6.76 13.72
CA LEU A 244 -2.57 6.73 13.33
C LEU A 244 -3.17 8.15 13.28
N GLY A 245 -2.83 8.99 14.25
CA GLY A 245 -3.20 10.40 14.26
C GLY A 245 -2.65 11.13 13.03
N GLY A 246 -1.35 10.99 12.74
CA GLY A 246 -0.69 11.60 11.58
C GLY A 246 -1.29 11.18 10.23
N LEU A 247 -1.63 9.90 10.08
CA LEU A 247 -2.33 9.41 8.89
C LEU A 247 -3.73 10.03 8.75
N ALA A 248 -4.47 10.17 9.86
CA ALA A 248 -5.76 10.86 9.87
C ALA A 248 -5.64 12.33 9.46
N LEU A 249 -4.62 13.05 9.96
CA LEU A 249 -4.35 14.42 9.56
C LEU A 249 -4.00 14.52 8.07
N GLY A 250 -3.19 13.60 7.57
CA GLY A 250 -2.91 13.50 6.13
C GLY A 250 -4.19 13.29 5.31
N GLY A 251 -5.11 12.43 5.77
CA GLY A 251 -6.43 12.25 5.16
C GLY A 251 -7.24 13.55 5.08
N LEU A 252 -7.20 14.39 6.12
CA LEU A 252 -7.85 15.70 6.09
C LEU A 252 -7.27 16.63 5.01
N THR A 253 -5.96 16.55 4.73
CA THR A 253 -5.35 17.34 3.65
C THR A 253 -5.83 16.92 2.26
N ILE A 254 -6.31 15.69 2.10
CA ILE A 254 -6.90 15.16 0.87
C ILE A 254 -8.38 15.53 0.77
N ALA A 255 -9.14 15.35 1.85
CA ALA A 255 -10.60 15.45 1.82
C ALA A 255 -11.17 16.86 1.99
N LEU A 256 -10.57 17.70 2.84
CA LEU A 256 -11.16 18.99 3.18
C LEU A 256 -11.16 20.00 2.03
N PRO A 257 -10.08 20.14 1.22
CA PRO A 257 -10.11 21.08 0.10
C PRO A 257 -11.28 20.88 -0.89
N PRO A 258 -11.54 19.67 -1.43
CA PRO A 258 -12.66 19.47 -2.35
C PRO A 258 -14.03 19.62 -1.69
N LEU A 259 -14.18 19.27 -0.40
CA LEU A 259 -15.44 19.49 0.32
C LEU A 259 -15.75 20.99 0.50
N VAL A 260 -14.73 21.78 0.84
CA VAL A 260 -14.89 23.23 0.94
C VAL A 260 -15.15 23.84 -0.44
N ALA A 261 -14.52 23.33 -1.49
CA ALA A 261 -14.78 23.74 -2.87
C ALA A 261 -16.24 23.48 -3.26
N ALA A 262 -16.75 22.25 -3.06
CA ALA A 262 -18.15 21.90 -3.35
C ALA A 262 -19.15 22.70 -2.50
N TRP A 263 -18.79 23.10 -1.28
CA TRP A 263 -19.63 23.98 -0.47
C TRP A 263 -19.63 25.44 -0.94
N ARG A 264 -18.52 25.91 -1.52
CA ARG A 264 -18.35 27.31 -1.94
C ARG A 264 -18.78 27.57 -3.39
N LEU A 265 -18.65 26.57 -4.27
CA LEU A 265 -18.84 26.70 -5.70
C LEU A 265 -20.14 26.00 -6.13
N PRO A 266 -21.11 26.71 -6.71
CA PRO A 266 -22.43 26.15 -7.00
C PRO A 266 -22.45 25.12 -8.13
N PHE A 267 -21.38 25.06 -8.93
CA PHE A 267 -21.22 24.11 -10.03
C PHE A 267 -20.48 22.82 -9.62
N LEU A 268 -20.05 22.72 -8.36
CA LEU A 268 -19.39 21.54 -7.81
C LEU A 268 -20.30 20.78 -6.86
N HIS A 269 -20.38 19.46 -7.03
CA HIS A 269 -21.17 18.57 -6.18
C HIS A 269 -20.27 17.58 -5.44
N VAL A 270 -20.62 17.28 -4.19
CA VAL A 270 -19.87 16.33 -3.35
C VAL A 270 -20.08 14.90 -3.85
N THR A 271 -18.97 14.18 -4.01
CA THR A 271 -18.96 12.74 -4.31
C THR A 271 -18.72 11.91 -3.05
N ALA A 272 -18.80 10.58 -3.19
CA ALA A 272 -18.45 9.67 -2.11
C ALA A 272 -16.96 9.73 -1.70
N GLY A 273 -16.05 10.18 -2.58
CA GLY A 273 -14.61 10.13 -2.36
C GLY A 273 -14.15 10.83 -1.07
N PRO A 274 -14.31 12.16 -0.96
CA PRO A 274 -13.92 12.89 0.25
C PRO A 274 -14.65 12.41 1.53
N ILE A 275 -15.89 11.94 1.40
CA ILE A 275 -16.66 11.38 2.53
C ILE A 275 -15.99 10.10 3.05
N VAL A 276 -15.63 9.19 2.14
CA VAL A 276 -14.94 7.94 2.48
C VAL A 276 -13.57 8.23 3.09
N VAL A 277 -12.82 9.22 2.58
CA VAL A 277 -11.55 9.66 3.19
C VAL A 277 -11.77 10.15 4.64
N ILE A 278 -12.81 10.96 4.89
CA ILE A 278 -13.14 11.44 6.24
C ILE A 278 -13.50 10.29 7.16
N VAL A 279 -14.31 9.32 6.72
CA VAL A 279 -14.67 8.15 7.53
C VAL A 279 -13.41 7.35 7.89
N GLY A 280 -12.50 7.14 6.94
CA GLY A 280 -11.23 6.44 7.19
C GLY A 280 -10.33 7.20 8.17
N ALA A 281 -10.19 8.52 7.97
CA ALA A 281 -9.45 9.39 8.87
C ALA A 281 -10.06 9.43 10.28
N ALA A 282 -11.39 9.48 10.40
CA ALA A 282 -12.10 9.45 11.67
C ALA A 282 -11.89 8.13 12.41
N CYS A 283 -11.96 7.00 11.71
CA CYS A 283 -11.64 5.68 12.27
C CYS A 283 -10.18 5.62 12.77
N LEU A 284 -9.21 6.11 12.00
CA LEU A 284 -7.81 6.16 12.42
C LEU A 284 -7.60 7.08 13.63
N ALA A 285 -8.23 8.27 13.66
CA ALA A 285 -8.17 9.19 14.79
C ALA A 285 -8.82 8.61 16.05
N LEU A 286 -9.94 7.89 15.90
CA LEU A 286 -10.59 7.17 16.99
C LEU A 286 -9.65 6.10 17.55
N LEU A 287 -9.02 5.30 16.69
CA LEU A 287 -8.05 4.29 17.11
C LEU A 287 -6.79 4.89 17.77
N ALA A 288 -6.36 6.07 17.32
CA ALA A 288 -5.25 6.81 17.90
C ALA A 288 -5.53 7.31 19.32
N THR A 289 -6.81 7.53 19.67
CA THR A 289 -7.21 8.19 20.93
C THR A 289 -7.82 7.22 21.94
N LEU A 290 -8.34 6.08 21.51
CA LEU A 290 -8.97 5.11 22.41
C LEU A 290 -7.96 4.46 23.38
N PRO A 291 -8.27 4.40 24.69
CA PRO A 291 -7.42 3.72 25.65
C PRO A 291 -7.40 2.20 25.40
N GLY A 292 -6.27 1.55 25.75
CA GLY A 292 -6.05 0.11 25.54
C GLY A 292 -7.15 -0.76 26.14
N ASP A 293 -7.61 -0.43 27.34
CA ASP A 293 -8.65 -1.20 28.05
C ASP A 293 -10.00 -1.20 27.32
N ARG A 294 -10.37 -0.07 26.71
CA ARG A 294 -11.60 0.01 25.89
C ARG A 294 -11.44 -0.77 24.59
N LEU A 295 -10.27 -0.72 23.97
CA LEU A 295 -9.97 -1.51 22.78
C LEU A 295 -10.01 -3.01 23.10
N ALA A 296 -9.45 -3.43 24.24
CA ALA A 296 -9.53 -4.81 24.70
C ALA A 296 -10.97 -5.25 24.91
N ALA A 297 -11.80 -4.42 25.56
CA ALA A 297 -13.22 -4.72 25.77
C ALA A 297 -14.02 -4.82 24.47
N LEU A 298 -13.64 -4.07 23.42
CA LEU A 298 -14.32 -4.09 22.12
C LEU A 298 -13.85 -5.25 21.22
N LEU A 299 -12.56 -5.58 21.26
CA LEU A 299 -11.93 -6.48 20.28
C LEU A 299 -11.73 -7.90 20.81
N LEU A 300 -11.68 -8.10 22.12
CA LEU A 300 -11.53 -9.42 22.73
C LEU A 300 -12.88 -9.88 23.29
N ARG A 301 -13.32 -11.08 22.91
CA ARG A 301 -14.41 -11.77 23.60
C ARG A 301 -13.90 -12.21 24.98
N ARG A 302 -14.71 -12.01 26.02
CA ARG A 302 -14.33 -12.19 27.43
C ARG A 302 -14.05 -13.64 27.84
N ASP A 303 -14.40 -14.61 27.00
CA ASP A 303 -14.26 -16.03 27.29
C ASP A 303 -13.25 -16.68 26.33
N ASP A 304 -12.08 -16.99 26.87
CA ASP A 304 -11.45 -18.32 26.84
C ASP A 304 -9.99 -18.19 27.30
N GLY A 305 -9.67 -18.80 28.45
CA GLY A 305 -8.33 -18.83 29.05
C GLY A 305 -7.28 -19.62 28.26
N LEU A 306 -7.51 -19.82 26.95
CA LEU A 306 -6.60 -20.48 26.02
C LEU A 306 -6.04 -19.42 25.07
N ALA A 307 -4.94 -18.80 25.48
CA ALA A 307 -4.18 -17.91 24.61
C ALA A 307 -3.65 -18.72 23.41
N LEU A 308 -4.36 -18.67 22.28
CA LEU A 308 -3.87 -19.21 21.02
C LEU A 308 -2.56 -18.50 20.65
N PRO A 309 -1.58 -19.21 20.06
CA PRO A 309 -0.39 -18.57 19.54
C PRO A 309 -0.77 -17.45 18.57
N ARG A 310 -0.31 -16.23 18.86
CA ARG A 310 -0.55 -14.98 18.11
C ARG A 310 -0.38 -15.17 16.60
N LEU A 311 0.57 -16.01 16.18
CA LEU A 311 0.83 -16.30 14.77
C LEU A 311 -0.26 -17.13 14.07
N ARG A 312 -0.91 -18.07 14.78
CA ARG A 312 -1.96 -18.92 14.19
C ARG A 312 -3.20 -18.12 13.83
N VAL A 313 -3.58 -17.16 14.68
CA VAL A 313 -4.72 -16.27 14.43
C VAL A 313 -4.47 -15.47 13.15
N LEU A 314 -3.25 -14.99 12.96
CA LEU A 314 -2.90 -14.19 11.79
C LEU A 314 -2.89 -14.99 10.49
N TYR A 315 -2.47 -16.26 10.54
CA TYR A 315 -2.58 -17.18 9.41
C TYR A 315 -4.05 -17.50 9.08
N ALA A 316 -4.90 -17.67 10.09
CA ALA A 316 -6.33 -17.88 9.88
C ALA A 316 -7.01 -16.64 9.26
N ILE A 317 -6.63 -15.44 9.68
CA ILE A 317 -7.13 -14.19 9.09
C ILE A 317 -6.65 -14.04 7.65
N ALA A 318 -5.36 -14.30 7.37
CA ALA A 318 -4.84 -14.30 6.01
C ALA A 318 -5.59 -15.32 5.13
N GLY A 319 -5.82 -16.53 5.65
CA GLY A 319 -6.62 -17.56 4.98
C GLY A 319 -8.05 -17.09 4.69
N GLY A 320 -8.72 -16.48 5.68
CA GLY A 320 -10.07 -15.92 5.52
C GLY A 320 -10.13 -14.80 4.49
N LEU A 321 -9.17 -13.87 4.49
CA LEU A 321 -9.07 -12.79 3.50
C LEU A 321 -8.79 -13.34 2.09
N ALA A 322 -7.95 -14.36 1.96
CA ALA A 322 -7.70 -15.05 0.70
C ALA A 322 -8.96 -15.75 0.16
N ILE A 323 -9.73 -16.41 1.03
CA ILE A 323 -11.03 -17.01 0.65
C ILE A 323 -12.00 -15.92 0.21
N ALA A 324 -12.16 -14.84 0.99
CA ALA A 324 -13.08 -13.75 0.64
C ALA A 324 -12.72 -13.12 -0.70
N SER A 325 -11.42 -12.84 -0.93
CA SER A 325 -10.91 -12.34 -2.21
C SER A 325 -11.17 -13.33 -3.34
N GLY A 326 -10.91 -14.62 -3.12
CA GLY A 326 -11.11 -15.68 -4.10
C GLY A 326 -12.58 -15.88 -4.50
N VAL A 327 -13.49 -15.89 -3.52
CA VAL A 327 -14.94 -15.97 -3.74
C VAL A 327 -15.43 -14.76 -4.52
N CYS A 328 -15.00 -13.55 -4.15
CA CYS A 328 -15.35 -12.33 -4.86
C CYS A 328 -14.82 -12.35 -6.30
N ALA A 329 -13.57 -12.76 -6.54
CA ALA A 329 -13.02 -12.88 -7.89
C ALA A 329 -13.81 -13.90 -8.72
N PHE A 330 -14.13 -15.07 -8.15
CA PHE A 330 -14.90 -16.10 -8.83
C PHE A 330 -16.34 -15.64 -9.16
N ALA A 331 -17.01 -14.96 -8.23
CA ALA A 331 -18.33 -14.37 -8.45
C ALA A 331 -18.28 -13.27 -9.52
N GLY A 332 -17.22 -12.43 -9.50
CA GLY A 332 -16.95 -11.43 -10.53
C GLY A 332 -16.73 -12.05 -11.90
N ALA A 333 -16.12 -13.23 -11.98
CA ALA A 333 -15.93 -13.96 -13.23
C ALA A 333 -17.25 -14.51 -13.84
N MET A 334 -18.23 -14.81 -12.99
CA MET A 334 -19.50 -15.47 -13.32
C MET A 334 -20.66 -14.51 -13.61
N THR A 335 -20.51 -13.23 -13.25
CA THR A 335 -21.58 -12.23 -13.34
C THR A 335 -21.34 -11.26 -14.51
N PRO A 336 -22.36 -10.59 -15.06
CA PRO A 336 -22.15 -9.60 -16.12
C PRO A 336 -21.45 -8.35 -15.56
N LEU A 337 -20.62 -7.70 -16.39
CA LEU A 337 -19.95 -6.43 -16.07
C LEU A 337 -20.84 -5.23 -16.36
N VAL A 338 -21.43 -5.21 -17.56
CA VAL A 338 -22.36 -4.15 -17.99
C VAL A 338 -23.51 -4.81 -18.74
N ILE A 339 -24.71 -4.30 -18.50
CA ILE A 339 -25.93 -4.71 -19.19
C ILE A 339 -26.34 -3.54 -20.10
N GLY A 340 -26.36 -3.79 -21.41
CA GLY A 340 -26.76 -2.79 -22.40
C GLY A 340 -28.28 -2.56 -22.45
N PRO A 341 -28.77 -1.55 -23.18
CA PRO A 341 -30.18 -1.20 -23.26
C PRO A 341 -31.09 -2.35 -23.71
N GLY A 342 -30.56 -3.24 -24.57
CA GLY A 342 -31.26 -4.42 -25.07
C GLY A 342 -31.11 -5.67 -24.20
N GLY A 343 -30.53 -5.57 -23.01
CA GLY A 343 -30.20 -6.71 -22.13
C GLY A 343 -28.93 -7.47 -22.53
N GLU A 344 -28.17 -6.96 -23.48
CA GLU A 344 -26.88 -7.53 -23.90
C GLU A 344 -25.88 -7.49 -22.76
N ARG A 345 -25.17 -8.62 -22.55
CA ARG A 345 -24.19 -8.75 -21.47
C ARG A 345 -22.79 -8.48 -22.03
N VAL A 346 -22.25 -7.33 -21.71
CA VAL A 346 -20.88 -6.97 -22.07
C VAL A 346 -19.94 -7.55 -21.02
N SER A 347 -18.86 -8.17 -21.49
CA SER A 347 -17.83 -8.77 -20.64
C SER A 347 -16.44 -8.46 -21.20
N SER A 348 -15.43 -8.37 -20.32
CA SER A 348 -14.03 -8.22 -20.72
C SER A 348 -13.38 -9.59 -20.95
N PRO A 349 -12.45 -9.77 -21.92
CA PRO A 349 -11.59 -10.94 -21.97
C PRO A 349 -10.84 -11.18 -20.65
N ALA A 350 -10.36 -10.11 -20.01
CA ALA A 350 -9.65 -10.16 -18.73
C ALA A 350 -10.49 -10.74 -17.58
N GLN A 351 -11.83 -10.67 -17.70
CA GLN A 351 -12.75 -11.25 -16.71
C GLN A 351 -12.54 -12.75 -16.55
N TRP A 352 -12.10 -13.44 -17.60
CA TRP A 352 -11.80 -14.86 -17.50
C TRP A 352 -10.63 -15.17 -16.56
N LEU A 353 -9.65 -14.26 -16.43
CA LEU A 353 -8.51 -14.44 -15.52
C LEU A 353 -8.93 -14.50 -14.05
N LEU A 354 -10.09 -13.92 -13.71
CA LEU A 354 -10.64 -14.01 -12.36
C LEU A 354 -11.04 -15.44 -11.97
N TYR A 355 -11.29 -16.35 -12.93
CA TYR A 355 -11.56 -17.77 -12.64
C TYR A 355 -10.38 -18.50 -12.00
N PRO A 356 -9.22 -18.66 -12.67
CA PRO A 356 -8.09 -19.36 -12.09
C PRO A 356 -7.55 -18.62 -10.86
N LEU A 357 -7.67 -17.29 -10.81
CA LEU A 357 -7.30 -16.49 -9.62
C LEU A 357 -8.20 -16.78 -8.44
N GLY A 358 -9.52 -16.76 -8.63
CA GLY A 358 -10.50 -16.99 -7.58
C GLY A 358 -10.36 -18.39 -6.99
N LEU A 359 -10.22 -19.40 -7.85
CA LEU A 359 -9.98 -20.78 -7.42
C LEU A 359 -8.62 -20.93 -6.73
N GLY A 360 -7.55 -20.42 -7.33
CA GLY A 360 -6.19 -20.55 -6.79
C GLY A 360 -6.05 -19.88 -5.42
N LEU A 361 -6.46 -18.62 -5.30
CA LEU A 361 -6.38 -17.86 -4.06
C LEU A 361 -7.33 -18.39 -2.99
N GLY A 362 -8.56 -18.78 -3.38
CA GLY A 362 -9.53 -19.39 -2.48
C GLY A 362 -9.04 -20.72 -1.91
N LEU A 363 -8.48 -21.61 -2.76
CA LEU A 363 -7.89 -22.88 -2.32
C LEU A 363 -6.68 -22.66 -1.42
N LEU A 364 -5.78 -21.73 -1.76
CA LEU A 364 -4.66 -21.36 -0.89
C LEU A 364 -5.16 -20.90 0.49
N GLY A 365 -6.23 -20.10 0.51
CA GLY A 365 -6.88 -19.65 1.74
C GLY A 365 -7.44 -20.81 2.58
N VAL A 366 -8.09 -21.79 1.96
CA VAL A 366 -8.58 -23.01 2.65
C VAL A 366 -7.42 -23.82 3.23
N VAL A 367 -6.35 -24.03 2.46
CA VAL A 367 -5.18 -24.81 2.92
C VAL A 367 -4.44 -24.09 4.07
N ALA A 368 -4.53 -22.76 4.17
CA ALA A 368 -3.92 -22.00 5.27
C ALA A 368 -4.53 -22.31 6.65
N PHE A 369 -5.73 -22.89 6.73
CA PHE A 369 -6.31 -23.38 7.99
C PHE A 369 -5.68 -24.69 8.47
N LEU A 370 -4.91 -25.39 7.62
CA LEU A 370 -4.23 -26.62 7.99
C LEU A 370 -2.92 -26.28 8.72
N PRO A 371 -2.78 -26.58 10.02
CA PRO A 371 -1.62 -26.15 10.83
C PRO A 371 -0.29 -26.74 10.33
N ALA A 372 -0.34 -27.90 9.67
CA ALA A 372 0.84 -28.56 9.10
C ALA A 372 1.42 -27.82 7.88
N VAL A 373 0.61 -26.99 7.21
CA VAL A 373 0.94 -26.40 5.90
C VAL A 373 0.95 -24.86 5.96
N ALA A 374 0.22 -24.27 6.91
CA ALA A 374 0.07 -22.81 7.06
C ALA A 374 1.41 -22.06 7.07
N ALA A 375 2.39 -22.55 7.85
CA ALA A 375 3.72 -21.93 7.95
C ALA A 375 4.48 -21.96 6.60
N ARG A 376 4.29 -22.99 5.78
CA ARG A 376 4.92 -23.13 4.46
C ARG A 376 4.24 -22.28 3.40
N LEU A 377 2.94 -22.06 3.53
CA LEU A 377 2.15 -21.24 2.58
C LEU A 377 2.24 -19.75 2.87
N ARG A 378 2.57 -19.35 4.09
CA ARG A 378 2.65 -17.95 4.48
C ARG A 378 3.44 -17.06 3.48
N PRO A 379 4.62 -17.44 2.98
CA PRO A 379 5.35 -16.61 2.02
C PRO A 379 4.63 -16.44 0.68
N VAL A 380 3.77 -17.39 0.29
CA VAL A 380 2.97 -17.32 -0.96
C VAL A 380 1.99 -16.15 -0.90
N PHE A 381 1.36 -15.92 0.26
CA PHE A 381 0.43 -14.80 0.45
C PHE A 381 1.09 -13.42 0.34
N SER A 382 2.42 -13.31 0.41
CA SER A 382 3.13 -12.03 0.25
C SER A 382 3.02 -11.45 -1.16
N VAL A 383 2.71 -12.28 -2.17
CA VAL A 383 2.62 -11.84 -3.58
C VAL A 383 1.38 -12.36 -4.31
N ALA A 384 0.78 -13.47 -3.87
CA ALA A 384 -0.39 -14.04 -4.55
C ALA A 384 -1.57 -13.05 -4.68
N TRP A 385 -1.72 -12.14 -3.72
CA TRP A 385 -2.73 -11.08 -3.74
C TRP A 385 -2.59 -10.13 -4.94
N SER A 386 -1.37 -9.89 -5.42
CA SER A 386 -1.14 -8.89 -6.48
C SER A 386 -1.70 -9.34 -7.82
N ALA A 387 -1.83 -10.64 -8.05
CA ALA A 387 -2.44 -11.16 -9.28
C ALA A 387 -3.93 -10.81 -9.38
N VAL A 388 -4.62 -10.60 -8.25
CA VAL A 388 -6.00 -10.07 -8.22
C VAL A 388 -6.03 -8.62 -8.67
N LEU A 389 -5.03 -7.81 -8.30
CA LEU A 389 -4.94 -6.42 -8.78
C LEU A 389 -4.70 -6.36 -10.29
N LEU A 390 -3.83 -7.23 -10.80
CA LEU A 390 -3.53 -7.32 -12.23
C LEU A 390 -4.79 -7.54 -13.06
N ALA A 391 -5.58 -8.58 -12.73
CA ALA A 391 -6.80 -8.88 -13.47
C ALA A 391 -7.94 -7.92 -13.13
N GLY A 392 -8.10 -7.58 -11.85
CA GLY A 392 -9.19 -6.74 -11.37
C GLY A 392 -9.13 -5.32 -11.92
N GLY A 393 -7.93 -4.74 -12.05
CA GLY A 393 -7.75 -3.43 -12.67
C GLY A 393 -8.25 -3.41 -14.12
N GLN A 394 -7.89 -4.42 -14.92
CA GLN A 394 -8.35 -4.56 -16.31
C GLN A 394 -9.86 -4.80 -16.44
N VAL A 395 -10.45 -5.47 -15.45
CA VAL A 395 -11.89 -5.78 -15.47
C VAL A 395 -12.73 -4.55 -15.13
N LEU A 396 -12.27 -3.73 -14.19
CA LEU A 396 -12.99 -2.55 -13.71
C LEU A 396 -12.95 -1.35 -14.66
N THR A 397 -12.02 -1.30 -15.63
CA THR A 397 -12.04 -0.24 -16.66
C THR A 397 -13.28 -0.28 -17.54
N VAL A 398 -13.86 -1.47 -17.78
CA VAL A 398 -15.04 -1.62 -18.63
C VAL A 398 -16.30 -0.94 -18.08
N PRO A 399 -16.75 -1.20 -16.83
CA PRO A 399 -17.91 -0.52 -16.28
C PRO A 399 -17.68 0.99 -16.13
N ILE A 400 -16.46 1.45 -15.84
CA ILE A 400 -16.12 2.87 -15.77
C ILE A 400 -16.27 3.53 -17.15
N ALA A 401 -15.65 2.96 -18.18
CA ALA A 401 -15.77 3.47 -19.55
C ALA A 401 -17.21 3.42 -20.08
N ALA A 402 -18.04 2.48 -19.59
CA ALA A 402 -19.43 2.38 -19.99
C ALA A 402 -20.31 3.52 -19.46
N GLU A 403 -19.92 4.18 -18.36
CA GLU A 403 -20.62 5.36 -17.82
C GLU A 403 -20.38 6.61 -18.66
N GLU A 404 -19.26 6.67 -19.38
CA GLU A 404 -18.90 7.78 -20.26
C GLU A 404 -19.66 7.75 -21.60
N LEU A 405 -20.29 6.61 -21.93
CA LEU A 405 -21.04 6.47 -23.17
C LEU A 405 -22.42 7.15 -23.06
N PRO A 406 -22.88 7.86 -24.10
CA PRO A 406 -24.20 8.51 -24.13
C PRO A 406 -25.35 7.50 -24.38
N ILE A 407 -25.25 6.31 -23.77
CA ILE A 407 -26.18 5.19 -23.93
C ILE A 407 -26.55 4.70 -22.53
N ARG A 408 -27.83 4.38 -22.30
CA ARG A 408 -28.27 3.82 -21.02
C ARG A 408 -27.66 2.44 -20.80
N THR A 409 -26.67 2.36 -19.93
CA THR A 409 -26.05 1.12 -19.47
C THR A 409 -26.38 0.90 -18.00
N GLU A 410 -26.60 -0.35 -17.61
CA GLU A 410 -26.71 -0.73 -16.19
C GLU A 410 -25.42 -1.42 -15.75
N GLN A 411 -24.90 -1.03 -14.58
CA GLN A 411 -23.76 -1.71 -13.99
C GLN A 411 -24.16 -3.12 -13.56
N GLY A 412 -23.43 -4.12 -14.05
CA GLY A 412 -23.59 -5.50 -13.62
C GLY A 412 -22.89 -5.78 -12.29
N ALA A 413 -23.29 -6.87 -11.63
CA ALA A 413 -22.75 -7.25 -10.32
C ALA A 413 -21.23 -7.54 -10.33
N ALA A 414 -20.64 -7.86 -11.49
CA ALA A 414 -19.23 -8.21 -11.58
C ALA A 414 -18.29 -7.07 -11.17
N GLY A 415 -18.69 -5.81 -11.38
CA GLY A 415 -17.92 -4.65 -10.91
C GLY A 415 -17.74 -4.68 -9.39
N TRP A 416 -18.85 -4.82 -8.65
CA TRP A 416 -18.85 -4.88 -7.19
C TRP A 416 -18.07 -6.08 -6.65
N TRP A 417 -18.23 -7.26 -7.26
CA TRP A 417 -17.49 -8.45 -6.89
C TRP A 417 -15.99 -8.29 -7.13
N THR A 418 -15.58 -7.74 -8.27
CA THR A 418 -14.17 -7.50 -8.60
C THR A 418 -13.55 -6.46 -7.66
N PHE A 419 -14.28 -5.39 -7.34
CA PHE A 419 -13.87 -4.40 -6.36
C PHE A 419 -13.67 -5.03 -4.97
N GLY A 420 -14.63 -5.85 -4.51
CA GLY A 420 -14.49 -6.59 -3.25
C GLY A 420 -13.26 -7.50 -3.25
N ALA A 421 -12.98 -8.18 -4.37
CA ALA A 421 -11.80 -9.04 -4.50
C ALA A 421 -10.48 -8.25 -4.30
N ILE A 422 -10.38 -7.06 -4.92
CA ILE A 422 -9.23 -6.15 -4.77
C ILE A 422 -9.06 -5.69 -3.33
N VAL A 423 -10.15 -5.28 -2.67
CA VAL A 423 -10.12 -4.81 -1.27
C VAL A 423 -9.60 -5.92 -0.35
N PHE A 424 -10.15 -7.14 -0.45
CA PHE A 424 -9.69 -8.27 0.35
C PHE A 424 -8.25 -8.69 0.03
N ALA A 425 -7.81 -8.58 -1.23
CA ALA A 425 -6.43 -8.84 -1.64
C ALA A 425 -5.46 -7.82 -1.02
N LEU A 426 -5.82 -6.54 -0.97
CA LEU A 426 -5.02 -5.50 -0.30
C LEU A 426 -4.93 -5.71 1.21
N LEU A 427 -6.04 -6.07 1.86
CA LEU A 427 -6.02 -6.45 3.28
C LEU A 427 -5.16 -7.70 3.53
N LEU A 428 -5.21 -8.69 2.63
CA LEU A 428 -4.35 -9.87 2.68
C LEU A 428 -2.87 -9.48 2.58
N ALA A 429 -2.52 -8.57 1.68
CA ALA A 429 -1.16 -8.04 1.55
C ALA A 429 -0.67 -7.47 2.88
N VAL A 430 -1.48 -6.61 3.51
CA VAL A 430 -1.12 -6.00 4.80
C VAL A 430 -1.05 -7.03 5.92
N CYS A 431 -1.98 -7.97 5.97
CA CYS A 431 -1.95 -9.09 6.91
C CYS A 431 -0.67 -9.92 6.78
N SER A 432 -0.21 -10.18 5.54
CA SER A 432 1.04 -10.91 5.26
C SER A 432 2.29 -10.16 5.73
N LEU A 433 2.28 -8.83 5.63
CA LEU A 433 3.36 -7.95 6.12
C LEU A 433 3.42 -7.96 7.65
N VAL A 434 2.27 -7.79 8.31
CA VAL A 434 2.15 -7.87 9.77
C VAL A 434 2.63 -9.23 10.26
N ALA A 435 2.27 -10.32 9.57
CA ALA A 435 2.74 -11.66 9.91
C ALA A 435 4.26 -11.78 9.85
N GLY A 436 4.89 -11.12 8.88
CA GLY A 436 6.35 -11.09 8.79
C GLY A 436 7.04 -10.36 9.93
N VAL A 437 6.44 -9.28 10.43
CA VAL A 437 6.99 -8.57 11.59
C VAL A 437 6.84 -9.41 12.85
N VAL A 438 5.64 -9.95 13.10
CA VAL A 438 5.37 -10.78 14.28
C VAL A 438 6.25 -12.02 14.31
N GLU A 439 6.46 -12.70 13.18
CA GLU A 439 7.38 -13.85 13.12
C GLU A 439 8.82 -13.49 13.48
N ARG A 440 9.29 -12.30 13.05
CA ARG A 440 10.64 -11.83 13.38
C ARG A 440 10.79 -11.53 14.87
N GLU A 441 9.77 -10.94 15.47
CA GLU A 441 9.72 -10.67 16.91
C GLU A 441 9.70 -11.98 17.72
N GLU A 442 8.85 -12.95 17.35
CA GLU A 442 8.72 -14.23 18.07
C GLU A 442 9.95 -15.15 17.92
N THR A 443 10.62 -15.12 16.76
CA THR A 443 11.79 -15.99 16.50
C THR A 443 13.12 -15.39 16.96
N GLY A 444 13.16 -14.13 17.39
CA GLY A 444 14.38 -13.46 17.87
C GLY A 444 15.50 -13.37 16.84
N ARG A 445 15.23 -13.60 15.55
CA ARG A 445 16.24 -13.51 14.48
C ARG A 445 16.65 -12.05 14.30
N LEU A 446 17.89 -11.74 14.66
CA LEU A 446 18.52 -10.45 14.35
C LEU A 446 18.48 -10.20 12.83
N PRO A 447 18.46 -8.92 12.38
CA PRO A 447 18.51 -8.61 10.95
C PRO A 447 19.73 -9.30 10.34
N ALA A 448 19.51 -9.99 9.21
CA ALA A 448 20.45 -10.81 8.45
C ALA A 448 21.70 -10.06 7.90
N VAL A 449 22.05 -8.92 8.48
CA VAL A 449 23.30 -8.19 8.25
C VAL A 449 24.48 -8.95 8.86
N ALA A 450 24.26 -9.77 9.89
CA ALA A 450 25.32 -10.60 10.50
C ALA A 450 25.65 -11.88 9.71
N ASP A 451 24.71 -12.44 8.93
CA ASP A 451 24.92 -13.66 8.13
C ASP A 451 25.24 -13.38 6.64
N ALA A 452 25.27 -12.10 6.25
CA ALA A 452 25.63 -11.70 4.89
C ALA A 452 27.12 -11.95 4.58
N ASP A 453 27.99 -12.00 5.60
CA ASP A 453 29.41 -12.31 5.44
C ASP A 453 29.68 -13.82 5.27
N ASP A 454 28.78 -14.70 5.75
CA ASP A 454 28.92 -16.17 5.58
C ASP A 454 28.28 -16.70 4.27
N SER A 455 27.56 -15.86 3.53
CA SER A 455 26.94 -16.22 2.24
C SER A 455 27.82 -15.91 1.01
N GLY A 456 29.11 -15.60 1.22
CA GLY A 456 30.14 -15.36 0.20
C GLY A 456 30.52 -16.56 -0.69
N GLY A 457 29.74 -17.64 -0.69
CA GLY A 457 29.92 -18.74 -1.64
C GLY A 457 29.42 -18.39 -3.04
N SER A 458 30.02 -18.96 -4.08
CA SER A 458 29.59 -18.87 -5.49
C SER A 458 28.09 -19.12 -5.71
N GLY A 459 27.46 -19.84 -4.78
CA GLY A 459 26.04 -20.04 -4.75
C GLY A 459 25.19 -18.79 -4.47
N GLY A 460 25.58 -17.92 -3.53
CA GLY A 460 24.81 -16.70 -3.23
C GLY A 460 24.73 -15.79 -4.47
N ALA A 461 25.86 -15.64 -5.16
CA ALA A 461 25.96 -14.89 -6.41
C ALA A 461 25.10 -15.48 -7.54
N LEU A 462 25.04 -16.81 -7.69
CA LEU A 462 24.24 -17.46 -8.73
C LEU A 462 22.71 -17.25 -8.53
N ILE A 463 22.22 -17.33 -7.28
CA ILE A 463 20.81 -17.05 -6.97
C ILE A 463 20.52 -15.57 -7.16
N GLY A 464 21.41 -14.68 -6.70
CA GLY A 464 21.28 -13.25 -6.89
C GLY A 464 21.21 -12.86 -8.37
N GLY A 465 22.13 -13.38 -9.18
CA GLY A 465 22.16 -13.16 -10.63
C GLY A 465 20.93 -13.71 -11.35
N GLY A 466 20.50 -14.93 -11.00
CA GLY A 466 19.28 -15.50 -11.56
C GLY A 466 18.02 -14.73 -11.15
N ALA A 467 17.92 -14.27 -9.89
CA ALA A 467 16.81 -13.43 -9.43
C ALA A 467 16.80 -12.06 -10.15
N ALA A 468 17.97 -11.47 -10.39
CA ALA A 468 18.09 -10.23 -11.18
C ALA A 468 17.65 -10.45 -12.64
N LEU A 469 18.03 -11.56 -13.27
CA LEU A 469 17.57 -11.92 -14.61
C LEU A 469 16.05 -12.14 -14.64
N ALA A 470 15.50 -12.88 -13.68
CA ALA A 470 14.05 -13.08 -13.54
C ALA A 470 13.32 -11.75 -13.33
N ALA A 471 13.90 -10.81 -12.59
CA ALA A 471 13.36 -9.48 -12.37
C ALA A 471 13.33 -8.66 -13.67
N ALA A 472 14.42 -8.67 -14.44
CA ALA A 472 14.48 -8.00 -15.74
C ALA A 472 13.47 -8.58 -16.74
N LEU A 473 13.35 -9.91 -16.82
CA LEU A 473 12.38 -10.57 -17.70
C LEU A 473 10.93 -10.32 -17.26
N SER A 474 10.65 -10.39 -15.95
CA SER A 474 9.32 -10.08 -15.42
C SER A 474 8.95 -8.63 -15.68
N LEU A 475 9.90 -7.69 -15.50
CA LEU A 475 9.70 -6.29 -15.84
C LEU A 475 9.35 -6.13 -17.32
N GLY A 476 10.08 -6.80 -18.23
CA GLY A 476 9.74 -6.83 -19.66
C GLY A 476 8.32 -7.36 -19.96
N ALA A 477 7.86 -8.35 -19.20
CA ALA A 477 6.52 -8.94 -19.34
C ALA A 477 5.38 -8.01 -18.90
N PHE A 478 5.63 -7.11 -17.95
CA PHE A 478 4.65 -6.12 -17.48
C PHE A 478 4.77 -4.78 -18.21
N LEU A 479 5.98 -4.42 -18.67
CA LEU A 479 6.20 -3.25 -19.49
C LEU A 479 5.50 -3.35 -20.83
N LEU A 480 5.55 -4.52 -21.47
CA LEU A 480 5.08 -4.72 -22.84
C LEU A 480 3.74 -5.47 -22.90
N PRO A 481 2.92 -5.24 -23.94
CA PRO A 481 1.69 -5.98 -24.15
C PRO A 481 1.97 -7.47 -24.37
N VAL A 482 1.04 -8.32 -23.91
CA VAL A 482 1.14 -9.80 -24.00
C VAL A 482 0.40 -10.34 -25.23
N ALA A 483 -0.64 -9.64 -25.69
CA ALA A 483 -1.37 -9.92 -26.92
C ALA A 483 -1.44 -8.68 -27.81
N ARG A 484 -1.41 -8.86 -29.13
CA ARG A 484 -1.69 -7.80 -30.10
C ARG A 484 -2.94 -8.14 -30.89
N THR A 485 -3.91 -7.23 -30.87
CA THR A 485 -5.10 -7.32 -31.71
C THR A 485 -5.66 -5.91 -31.97
N PRO A 486 -6.20 -5.60 -33.17
CA PRO A 486 -6.78 -4.30 -33.45
C PRO A 486 -8.05 -3.99 -32.64
N SER A 487 -8.71 -5.02 -32.11
CA SER A 487 -10.04 -4.92 -31.47
C SER A 487 -9.98 -4.84 -29.95
N TYR A 488 -8.80 -4.94 -29.34
CA TYR A 488 -8.62 -4.94 -27.89
C TYR A 488 -7.23 -4.42 -27.52
N ALA A 489 -7.19 -3.32 -26.77
CA ALA A 489 -5.97 -2.81 -26.18
C ALA A 489 -5.60 -3.66 -24.97
N THR A 490 -4.49 -4.39 -25.06
CA THR A 490 -3.97 -5.14 -23.91
C THR A 490 -3.26 -4.20 -22.95
N THR A 491 -3.44 -4.43 -21.65
CA THR A 491 -2.88 -3.53 -20.65
C THR A 491 -1.38 -3.78 -20.51
N ALA A 492 -0.58 -2.72 -20.55
CA ALA A 492 0.84 -2.76 -20.20
C ALA A 492 1.30 -1.39 -19.70
N LEU A 493 2.46 -1.31 -19.05
CA LEU A 493 2.97 -0.03 -18.52
C LEU A 493 3.41 0.95 -19.62
N THR A 494 3.59 0.50 -20.87
CA THR A 494 3.85 1.39 -22.01
C THR A 494 2.59 1.87 -22.72
N GLU A 495 1.43 1.33 -22.34
CA GLU A 495 0.14 1.61 -22.98
C GLU A 495 -0.60 2.72 -22.21
N GLN A 496 -1.91 2.80 -22.43
CA GLN A 496 -2.78 3.81 -21.82
C GLN A 496 -2.71 3.79 -20.29
N VAL A 497 -2.69 4.98 -19.71
CA VAL A 497 -2.63 5.17 -18.25
C VAL A 497 -4.05 5.27 -17.72
N ASP A 498 -4.51 4.18 -17.14
CA ASP A 498 -5.86 3.98 -16.59
C ASP A 498 -5.81 3.15 -15.28
N LEU A 499 -6.96 2.75 -14.76
CA LEU A 499 -7.04 1.84 -13.60
C LEU A 499 -6.27 0.53 -13.81
N ALA A 500 -6.23 0.00 -15.04
CA ALA A 500 -5.53 -1.23 -15.35
C ALA A 500 -4.00 -1.04 -15.28
N TYR A 501 -3.47 0.11 -15.70
CA TYR A 501 -2.08 0.50 -15.48
C TYR A 501 -1.71 0.43 -13.99
N GLY A 502 -2.57 0.94 -13.10
CA GLY A 502 -2.36 0.88 -11.65
C GLY A 502 -2.21 -0.56 -11.13
N GLY A 503 -3.08 -1.46 -11.58
CA GLY A 503 -3.02 -2.89 -11.24
C GLY A 503 -1.72 -3.56 -11.72
N VAL A 504 -1.29 -3.28 -12.94
CA VAL A 504 -0.01 -3.76 -13.51
C VAL A 504 1.19 -3.22 -12.73
N LEU A 505 1.20 -1.92 -12.42
CA LEU A 505 2.30 -1.26 -11.69
C LEU A 505 2.48 -1.89 -10.30
N LEU A 506 1.39 -2.00 -9.54
CA LEU A 506 1.41 -2.59 -8.19
C LEU A 506 1.88 -4.05 -8.21
N THR A 507 1.44 -4.82 -9.21
CA THR A 507 1.87 -6.21 -9.42
C THR A 507 3.36 -6.29 -9.74
N THR A 508 3.85 -5.42 -10.62
CA THR A 508 5.26 -5.35 -11.00
C THR A 508 6.13 -5.04 -9.78
N LEU A 509 5.76 -4.04 -8.98
CA LEU A 509 6.47 -3.68 -7.75
C LEU A 509 6.48 -4.82 -6.72
N ALA A 510 5.36 -5.52 -6.55
CA ALA A 510 5.29 -6.68 -5.65
C ALA A 510 6.23 -7.82 -6.10
N VAL A 511 6.22 -8.16 -7.40
CA VAL A 511 7.10 -9.17 -7.98
C VAL A 511 8.57 -8.80 -7.84
N LEU A 512 8.95 -7.56 -8.21
CA LEU A 512 10.33 -7.08 -8.08
C LEU A 512 10.79 -7.05 -6.62
N GLY A 513 9.94 -6.59 -5.70
CA GLY A 513 10.21 -6.58 -4.27
C GLY A 513 10.49 -7.98 -3.71
N VAL A 514 9.71 -8.98 -4.13
CA VAL A 514 9.95 -10.38 -3.75
C VAL A 514 11.26 -10.90 -4.34
N LEU A 515 11.55 -10.65 -5.61
CA LEU A 515 12.79 -11.12 -6.24
C LEU A 515 14.05 -10.50 -5.62
N LEU A 516 13.97 -9.28 -5.08
CA LEU A 516 15.03 -8.67 -4.28
C LEU A 516 15.22 -9.31 -2.89
N LEU A 517 14.17 -9.94 -2.36
CA LEU A 517 14.17 -10.64 -1.06
C LEU A 517 14.61 -12.10 -1.17
N VAL A 518 14.41 -12.76 -2.33
CA VAL A 518 14.75 -14.18 -2.54
C VAL A 518 16.20 -14.51 -2.18
N PRO A 519 17.24 -13.73 -2.59
CA PRO A 519 18.63 -14.04 -2.24
C PRO A 519 18.92 -13.95 -0.74
N ARG A 520 18.08 -13.24 0.03
CA ARG A 520 18.20 -13.04 1.48
C ARG A 520 17.27 -13.95 2.28
N SER A 521 16.53 -14.83 1.61
CA SER A 521 15.53 -15.70 2.23
C SER A 521 16.08 -17.10 2.48
N GLY A 522 15.63 -17.75 3.55
CA GLY A 522 15.93 -19.17 3.77
C GLY A 522 15.32 -20.07 2.67
N LYS A 523 15.77 -21.33 2.60
CA LYS A 523 15.38 -22.28 1.54
C LYS A 523 13.86 -22.41 1.34
N GLU A 524 13.14 -22.75 2.41
CA GLU A 524 11.68 -22.96 2.35
C GLU A 524 10.91 -21.70 1.91
N PRO A 525 11.12 -20.51 2.53
CA PRO A 525 10.41 -19.30 2.09
C PRO A 525 10.84 -18.83 0.69
N ALA A 526 12.10 -19.02 0.28
CA ALA A 526 12.55 -18.68 -1.06
C ALA A 526 11.82 -19.51 -2.13
N ILE A 527 11.65 -20.82 -1.92
CA ILE A 527 10.89 -21.70 -2.83
C ILE A 527 9.43 -21.26 -2.93
N ALA A 528 8.79 -21.00 -1.79
CA ALA A 528 7.40 -20.54 -1.74
C ALA A 528 7.19 -19.19 -2.46
N LEU A 529 8.10 -18.23 -2.23
CA LEU A 529 8.08 -16.93 -2.90
C LEU A 529 8.27 -17.04 -4.41
N LEU A 530 9.25 -17.83 -4.86
CA LEU A 530 9.50 -18.04 -6.28
C LEU A 530 8.32 -18.74 -6.97
N ALA A 531 7.73 -19.75 -6.33
CA ALA A 531 6.53 -20.43 -6.84
C ALA A 531 5.34 -19.46 -6.98
N ALA A 532 5.16 -18.59 -5.98
CA ALA A 532 4.11 -17.58 -6.01
C ALA A 532 4.32 -16.54 -7.13
N VAL A 533 5.55 -16.03 -7.28
CA VAL A 533 5.92 -15.11 -8.39
C VAL A 533 5.71 -15.79 -9.74
N THR A 534 6.06 -17.07 -9.87
CA THR A 534 5.83 -17.86 -11.08
C THR A 534 4.34 -17.90 -11.40
N GLY A 535 3.49 -18.16 -10.40
CA GLY A 535 2.03 -18.11 -10.55
C GLY A 535 1.53 -16.76 -11.07
N VAL A 536 2.01 -15.64 -10.52
CA VAL A 536 1.64 -14.28 -10.97
C VAL A 536 2.06 -14.04 -12.42
N VAL A 537 3.27 -14.44 -12.82
CA VAL A 537 3.75 -14.29 -14.21
C VAL A 537 2.99 -15.21 -15.17
N VAL A 538 2.59 -16.41 -14.73
CA VAL A 538 1.71 -17.30 -15.52
C VAL A 538 0.33 -16.67 -15.72
N ILE A 539 -0.25 -16.01 -14.71
CA ILE A 539 -1.50 -15.27 -14.87
C ILE A 539 -1.34 -14.14 -15.90
N ARG A 540 -0.21 -13.41 -15.87
CA ARG A 540 0.12 -12.40 -16.89
C ARG A 540 0.19 -13.01 -18.29
N LEU A 541 0.81 -14.18 -18.44
CA LEU A 541 0.88 -14.90 -19.72
C LEU A 541 -0.51 -15.39 -20.20
N LEU A 542 -1.37 -15.83 -19.27
CA LEU A 542 -2.72 -16.28 -19.58
C LEU A 542 -3.63 -15.19 -20.14
N GLU A 543 -3.27 -13.90 -19.99
CA GLU A 543 -3.97 -12.79 -20.65
C GLU A 543 -4.03 -12.96 -22.17
N TRP A 544 -2.94 -13.43 -22.80
CA TRP A 544 -2.96 -13.72 -24.24
C TRP A 544 -3.99 -14.78 -24.60
N TYR A 545 -4.09 -15.84 -23.81
CA TYR A 545 -5.11 -16.88 -24.02
C TYR A 545 -6.52 -16.32 -23.82
N ALA A 546 -6.74 -15.52 -22.77
CA ALA A 546 -8.03 -14.90 -22.49
C ALA A 546 -8.50 -13.99 -23.64
N VAL A 547 -7.61 -13.18 -24.21
CA VAL A 547 -7.87 -12.33 -25.38
C VAL A 547 -8.09 -13.18 -26.63
N GLY A 548 -7.24 -14.17 -26.88
CA GLY A 548 -7.30 -15.07 -28.04
C GLY A 548 -8.58 -15.92 -28.13
N ARG A 549 -9.30 -16.10 -27.02
CA ARG A 549 -10.62 -16.78 -27.02
C ARG A 549 -11.73 -15.97 -27.69
N ARG A 550 -11.56 -14.66 -27.83
CA ARG A 550 -12.60 -13.75 -28.36
C ARG A 550 -12.15 -13.00 -29.60
N TYR A 551 -10.86 -12.75 -29.73
CA TYR A 551 -10.28 -12.00 -30.83
C TYR A 551 -9.15 -12.79 -31.48
N GLU A 552 -8.92 -12.54 -32.76
CA GLU A 552 -7.69 -12.98 -33.41
C GLU A 552 -6.52 -12.19 -32.82
N ALA A 553 -5.74 -12.85 -31.95
CA ALA A 553 -4.68 -12.25 -31.16
C ALA A 553 -3.32 -12.88 -31.48
N ALA A 554 -2.38 -12.06 -31.94
CA ALA A 554 -1.00 -12.48 -32.14
C ALA A 554 -0.19 -12.39 -30.83
N PHE A 555 0.86 -13.19 -30.73
CA PHE A 555 1.85 -13.05 -29.67
C PHE A 555 2.51 -11.67 -29.71
N ALA A 556 2.56 -11.02 -28.57
CA ALA A 556 3.30 -9.77 -28.40
C ALA A 556 4.58 -10.00 -27.58
N PRO A 557 5.56 -9.07 -27.62
CA PRO A 557 6.85 -9.25 -26.94
C PRO A 557 6.72 -9.55 -25.45
N GLY A 558 5.73 -8.99 -24.75
CA GLY A 558 5.49 -9.23 -23.33
C GLY A 558 5.22 -10.70 -23.01
N ALA A 559 4.58 -11.45 -23.90
CA ALA A 559 4.36 -12.89 -23.72
C ALA A 559 5.68 -13.69 -23.81
N LEU A 560 6.58 -13.29 -24.71
CA LEU A 560 7.90 -13.92 -24.84
C LEU A 560 8.73 -13.69 -23.56
N PHE A 561 8.72 -12.46 -23.03
CA PHE A 561 9.34 -12.15 -21.75
C PHE A 561 8.72 -12.91 -20.59
N ALA A 562 7.39 -13.05 -20.55
CA ALA A 562 6.70 -13.83 -19.52
C ALA A 562 7.09 -15.31 -19.56
N MET A 563 7.14 -15.92 -20.75
CA MET A 563 7.58 -17.31 -20.92
C MET A 563 9.04 -17.49 -20.47
N ALA A 564 9.94 -16.61 -20.89
CA ALA A 564 11.34 -16.63 -20.46
C ALA A 564 11.47 -16.46 -18.94
N ALA A 565 10.70 -15.55 -18.34
CA ALA A 565 10.67 -15.34 -16.90
C ALA A 565 10.22 -16.60 -16.17
N VAL A 566 9.15 -17.27 -16.62
CA VAL A 566 8.67 -18.53 -16.04
C VAL A 566 9.75 -19.61 -16.06
N VAL A 567 10.46 -19.78 -17.18
CA VAL A 567 11.56 -20.75 -17.29
C VAL A 567 12.67 -20.45 -16.26
N VAL A 568 13.10 -19.20 -16.14
CA VAL A 568 14.15 -18.80 -15.19
C VAL A 568 13.67 -18.97 -13.73
N LEU A 569 12.42 -18.61 -13.43
CA LEU A 569 11.85 -18.76 -12.08
C LEU A 569 11.76 -20.23 -11.67
N VAL A 570 11.31 -21.12 -12.57
CA VAL A 570 11.28 -22.57 -12.30
C VAL A 570 12.69 -23.12 -12.11
N ALA A 571 13.66 -22.69 -12.92
CA ALA A 571 15.06 -23.08 -12.75
C ALA A 571 15.62 -22.64 -11.39
N LEU A 572 15.28 -21.43 -10.93
CA LEU A 572 15.64 -20.94 -9.59
C LEU A 572 15.00 -21.77 -8.48
N VAL A 573 13.72 -22.14 -8.60
CA VAL A 573 13.05 -23.03 -7.63
C VAL A 573 13.81 -24.35 -7.49
N VAL A 574 14.15 -24.99 -8.62
CA VAL A 574 14.90 -26.26 -8.65
C VAL A 574 16.29 -26.08 -8.03
N MET A 575 16.98 -24.99 -8.34
CA MET A 575 18.32 -24.69 -7.83
C MET A 575 18.32 -24.51 -6.30
N VAL A 576 17.37 -23.73 -5.77
CA VAL A 576 17.21 -23.53 -4.31
C VAL A 576 16.84 -24.84 -3.62
N ALA A 577 15.96 -25.63 -4.22
CA ALA A 577 15.57 -26.94 -3.69
C ALA A 577 16.76 -27.93 -3.66
N ALA A 578 17.60 -27.94 -4.70
CA ALA A 578 18.72 -28.85 -4.84
C ALA A 578 19.84 -28.59 -3.83
N ARG A 579 20.09 -27.34 -3.43
CA ARG A 579 21.17 -27.00 -2.47
C ARG A 579 21.06 -27.68 -1.12
N GLY A 580 19.85 -27.89 -0.63
CA GLY A 580 19.66 -28.55 0.67
C GLY A 580 20.06 -30.03 0.67
N ARG A 581 20.11 -30.69 -0.49
CA ARG A 581 20.50 -32.11 -0.58
C ARG A 581 22.01 -32.33 -0.48
N SER A 582 22.81 -31.30 -0.71
CA SER A 582 24.28 -31.38 -0.69
C SER A 582 24.90 -31.07 0.68
N ALA A 583 24.12 -30.54 1.63
CA ALA A 583 24.57 -30.24 2.99
C ALA A 583 24.15 -31.32 4.02
N GLU A 584 23.23 -32.22 3.64
CA GLU A 584 22.80 -33.39 4.43
C GLU A 584 23.53 -34.70 4.03
N ARG A 585 24.45 -34.62 3.06
CA ARG A 585 25.38 -35.71 2.70
C ARG A 585 26.78 -35.27 3.10
#